data_AF-A0A838IM63-F1
#
_entry.id   AF-A0A838IM63-F1
#
_cell.length_a   1.000
_cell.length_b   1.000
_cell.length_c   1.000
_cell.angle_alpha   90.00
_cell.angle_beta   90.00
_cell.angle_gamma   90.00
#
_symmetry.space_group_name_H-M   'P 1'
#
loop_
_entity.id
_entity.type
_entity.pdbx_description
1 polymer ?
#
loop_
_entity_poly.entity_id
_entity_poly.type
_entity_poly.pdbx_seq_one_letter_code
_entity_poly.pdbx_strand_id
1 'polypeptide(L)'
;MTFLSWRLRDEAALEDIEFEIYLNFDFVRLDLSKAPYAAEPYPCDRNYVCFQYQLPGRYNFPSDLAPIRSVHARHGVFPGSEARRHQAHQTFGVRPIAVENNSRLDARRQDWFADNKIPLKRGYQWQLVGRGSDTDPCAEPRSNWLELGARSALAEGWTSGAWCVAARPKRDDNAGVIVKVPFKPSAELFWESQDYVPPEQTHATVYLFLVDLQISNAQRCKQVTDKIVGTASASLNARGSNVVRAGIYTPISADTGDSTDGCTQRARQDYPVSKMAEDIKNAAARFAPERVRVVLVYLNNMELPPSERLILQLYDFANQMYQTDELVPYSWLIGSNTLMGLAPWEWSTGWRPIEDESFLADLKAFATYNVPFRTMDHDRFTQVPIRRPEGATRPQFFKICDATPQISHLVISGLAVRASGSVYHWPGDGALDYRVELEPQEFVAHVEYRRQRVVVVVEICERFCDGPYRTRSGVDYDNWQQSQVCQWTR
;
A
#
# COMPACT_ATOMS: atom_id res chain seq x y z
N MET A 1 -27.99 43.38 -4.37
CA MET A 1 -26.71 44.07 -4.63
C MET A 1 -26.29 43.69 -6.03
N THR A 2 -25.88 44.66 -6.83
CA THR A 2 -25.31 44.44 -8.16
C THR A 2 -23.80 44.59 -8.06
N PHE A 3 -23.07 43.63 -8.62
CA PHE A 3 -21.63 43.68 -8.75
C PHE A 3 -21.27 44.01 -10.20
N LEU A 4 -20.37 44.97 -10.37
CA LEU A 4 -19.84 45.41 -11.64
C LEU A 4 -18.36 45.07 -11.66
N SER A 5 -17.88 44.51 -12.77
CA SER A 5 -16.47 44.24 -13.00
C SER A 5 -16.16 44.52 -14.46
N TRP A 6 -15.03 45.16 -14.71
CA TRP A 6 -14.54 45.48 -16.04
C TRP A 6 -13.02 45.44 -16.06
N ARG A 7 -12.44 45.43 -17.27
CA ARG A 7 -10.99 45.34 -17.48
C ARG A 7 -10.52 46.38 -18.47
N LEU A 8 -9.34 46.92 -18.21
CA LEU A 8 -8.56 47.71 -19.17
C LEU A 8 -7.26 46.98 -19.47
N ARG A 9 -6.65 47.30 -20.61
CA ARG A 9 -5.26 46.91 -20.84
C ARG A 9 -4.37 47.64 -19.84
N ASP A 10 -3.32 46.99 -19.37
CA ASP A 10 -2.36 47.58 -18.43
C ASP A 10 -1.58 48.77 -19.02
N GLU A 11 -1.52 48.89 -20.35
CA GLU A 11 -0.95 50.03 -21.08
C GLU A 11 -1.80 51.32 -21.02
N ALA A 12 -3.01 51.28 -20.44
CA ALA A 12 -4.00 52.35 -20.59
C ALA A 12 -3.76 53.63 -19.75
N ALA A 13 -2.54 53.91 -19.27
CA ALA A 13 -2.21 55.08 -18.44
C ALA A 13 -3.26 55.37 -17.36
N LEU A 14 -3.40 54.45 -16.40
CA LEU A 14 -4.52 54.39 -15.46
C LEU A 14 -4.72 55.67 -14.64
N GLU A 15 -3.65 56.43 -14.41
CA GLU A 15 -3.66 57.73 -13.74
C GLU A 15 -4.45 58.82 -14.50
N ASP A 16 -4.58 58.68 -15.82
CA ASP A 16 -5.28 59.64 -16.69
C ASP A 16 -6.74 59.19 -16.97
N ILE A 17 -7.21 58.10 -16.36
CA ILE A 17 -8.55 57.51 -16.61
C ILE A 17 -9.46 57.62 -15.38
N GLU A 18 -10.65 58.17 -15.61
CA GLU A 18 -11.78 58.09 -14.70
C GLU A 18 -12.88 57.18 -15.27
N PHE A 19 -13.75 56.67 -14.40
CA PHE A 19 -14.89 55.85 -14.81
C PHE A 19 -16.19 56.55 -14.47
N GLU A 20 -17.16 56.44 -15.37
CA GLU A 20 -18.53 56.91 -15.15
C GLU A 20 -19.50 55.75 -15.31
N ILE A 21 -20.58 55.79 -14.53
CA ILE A 21 -21.65 54.80 -14.55
C ILE A 21 -22.97 55.47 -14.94
N TYR A 22 -23.78 54.78 -15.74
CA TYR A 22 -25.11 55.27 -16.10
C TYR A 22 -26.09 55.09 -14.93
N LEU A 23 -26.45 56.16 -14.24
CA LEU A 23 -27.41 56.16 -13.13
C LEU A 23 -28.39 57.32 -13.27
N ASN A 24 -29.68 57.07 -12.99
CA ASN A 24 -30.73 58.11 -13.00
C ASN A 24 -30.78 58.92 -14.31
N PHE A 25 -30.67 58.23 -15.45
CA PHE A 25 -30.69 58.81 -16.81
C PHE A 25 -29.46 59.66 -17.19
N ASP A 26 -28.37 59.61 -16.43
CA ASP A 26 -27.13 60.30 -16.76
C ASP A 26 -25.88 59.47 -16.41
N PHE A 27 -24.73 59.83 -16.95
CA PHE A 27 -23.44 59.26 -16.56
C PHE A 27 -22.85 60.05 -15.40
N VAL A 28 -22.65 59.36 -14.27
CA VAL A 28 -22.07 59.94 -13.06
C VAL A 28 -20.71 59.32 -12.77
N ARG A 29 -19.77 60.15 -12.31
CA ARG A 29 -18.43 59.70 -11.93
C ARG A 29 -18.48 58.64 -10.83
N LEU A 30 -17.77 57.54 -11.05
CA LEU A 30 -17.53 56.50 -10.06
C LEU A 30 -16.38 56.92 -9.14
N ASP A 31 -16.66 56.93 -7.85
CA ASP A 31 -15.65 57.08 -6.81
C ASP A 31 -15.31 55.69 -6.26
N LEU A 32 -14.29 55.04 -6.82
CA LEU A 32 -13.88 53.68 -6.43
C LEU A 32 -13.49 53.60 -4.95
N SER A 33 -13.07 54.71 -4.32
CA SER A 33 -12.75 54.74 -2.89
C SER A 33 -13.96 54.54 -1.98
N LYS A 34 -15.18 54.74 -2.51
CA LYS A 34 -16.46 54.57 -1.80
C LYS A 34 -17.12 53.22 -2.05
N ALA A 35 -16.47 52.32 -2.79
CA ALA A 35 -17.02 51.01 -3.06
C ALA A 35 -17.13 50.19 -1.75
N PRO A 36 -18.24 49.44 -1.55
CA PRO A 36 -18.40 48.57 -0.39
C PRO A 36 -17.27 47.54 -0.20
N TYR A 37 -16.65 47.12 -1.29
CA TYR A 37 -15.46 46.27 -1.32
C TYR A 37 -14.32 47.05 -1.96
N ALA A 38 -13.09 46.82 -1.49
CA ALA A 38 -11.89 47.41 -2.09
C ALA A 38 -11.93 47.32 -3.63
N ALA A 39 -11.99 48.48 -4.29
CA ALA A 39 -12.17 48.62 -5.73
C ALA A 39 -10.91 49.10 -6.44
N GLU A 40 -9.76 49.00 -5.76
CA GLU A 40 -8.46 49.33 -6.33
C GLU A 40 -8.19 48.51 -7.60
N PRO A 41 -7.46 49.08 -8.58
CA PRO A 41 -7.02 48.32 -9.74
C PRO A 41 -6.20 47.10 -9.30
N TYR A 42 -6.52 45.92 -9.85
CA TYR A 42 -5.72 44.72 -9.61
C TYR A 42 -5.44 43.94 -10.89
N PRO A 43 -4.28 43.27 -10.98
CA PRO A 43 -4.00 42.37 -12.09
C PRO A 43 -4.97 41.19 -12.05
N CYS A 44 -5.60 40.89 -13.19
CA CYS A 44 -6.58 39.82 -13.31
C CYS A 44 -6.35 38.89 -14.51
N ASP A 45 -5.62 39.33 -15.52
CA ASP A 45 -5.21 38.53 -16.67
C ASP A 45 -3.89 39.07 -17.24
N ARG A 46 -3.25 38.34 -18.15
CA ARG A 46 -2.03 38.78 -18.82
C ARG A 46 -2.34 40.04 -19.63
N ASN A 47 -1.70 41.15 -19.27
CA ASN A 47 -1.87 42.49 -19.86
C ASN A 47 -3.21 43.18 -19.54
N TYR A 48 -3.89 42.77 -18.47
CA TYR A 48 -5.14 43.40 -18.04
C TYR A 48 -5.16 43.76 -16.56
N VAL A 49 -5.68 44.95 -16.30
CA VAL A 49 -6.03 45.44 -14.97
C VAL A 49 -7.55 45.44 -14.85
N CYS A 50 -8.05 44.83 -13.80
CA CYS A 50 -9.46 44.79 -13.49
C CYS A 50 -9.84 45.81 -12.44
N PHE A 51 -11.09 46.23 -12.56
CA PHE A 51 -11.76 47.14 -11.67
C PHE A 51 -13.08 46.50 -11.26
N GLN A 52 -13.58 46.89 -10.09
CA GLN A 52 -14.85 46.40 -9.59
C GLN A 52 -15.60 47.52 -8.87
N TYR A 53 -16.93 47.44 -8.88
CA TYR A 53 -17.78 48.36 -8.13
C TYR A 53 -19.08 47.67 -7.73
N GLN A 54 -19.74 48.15 -6.69
CA GLN A 54 -20.99 47.53 -6.22
C GLN A 54 -22.06 48.58 -5.93
N LEU A 55 -23.29 48.26 -6.33
CA LEU A 55 -24.48 49.09 -6.10
C LEU A 55 -25.50 48.36 -5.22
N PRO A 56 -26.14 49.05 -4.27
CA PRO A 56 -27.29 48.52 -3.55
C PRO A 56 -28.43 48.11 -4.50
N GLY A 57 -29.20 47.09 -4.12
CA GLY A 57 -30.38 46.67 -4.89
C GLY A 57 -30.06 45.93 -6.20
N ARG A 58 -31.00 46.01 -7.15
CA ARG A 58 -30.86 45.54 -8.53
C ARG A 58 -30.69 46.75 -9.44
N TYR A 59 -29.50 46.90 -10.00
CA TYR A 59 -29.19 47.94 -10.97
C TYR A 59 -29.66 47.53 -12.37
N ASN A 60 -30.41 48.42 -13.01
CA ASN A 60 -30.89 48.29 -14.38
C ASN A 60 -30.42 49.49 -15.20
N PHE A 61 -30.09 49.24 -16.47
CA PHE A 61 -29.71 50.26 -17.45
C PHE A 61 -30.34 49.93 -18.80
N PRO A 62 -30.54 50.93 -19.69
CA PRO A 62 -31.04 50.72 -21.04
C PRO A 62 -30.22 49.68 -21.80
N SER A 63 -30.88 48.84 -22.59
CA SER A 63 -30.21 47.72 -23.29
C SER A 63 -29.24 48.20 -24.39
N ASP A 64 -29.43 49.41 -24.88
CA ASP A 64 -28.65 50.08 -25.92
C ASP A 64 -27.44 50.87 -25.37
N LEU A 65 -27.26 50.92 -24.04
CA LEU A 65 -26.16 51.64 -23.40
C LEU A 65 -25.24 50.69 -22.62
N ALA A 66 -23.94 50.98 -22.69
CA ALA A 66 -22.97 50.38 -21.77
C ALA A 66 -23.15 51.00 -20.37
N PRO A 67 -23.20 50.19 -19.29
CA PRO A 67 -23.43 50.69 -17.95
C PRO A 67 -22.25 51.51 -17.42
N ILE A 68 -21.04 51.23 -17.91
CA ILE A 68 -19.80 51.89 -17.50
C ILE A 68 -19.11 52.42 -18.76
N ARG A 69 -18.54 53.62 -18.67
CA ARG A 69 -17.64 54.19 -19.68
C ARG A 69 -16.39 54.75 -19.00
N SER A 70 -15.30 54.88 -19.75
CA SER A 70 -14.09 55.53 -19.27
C SER A 70 -13.95 56.93 -19.87
N VAL A 71 -13.36 57.84 -19.09
CA VAL A 71 -13.07 59.21 -19.48
C VAL A 71 -11.58 59.45 -19.31
N HIS A 72 -10.86 59.62 -20.41
CA HIS A 72 -9.43 59.89 -20.41
C HIS A 72 -9.18 61.40 -20.42
N ALA A 73 -8.32 61.89 -19.54
CA ALA A 73 -8.06 63.33 -19.36
C ALA A 73 -7.73 64.07 -20.67
N ARG A 74 -7.01 63.42 -21.59
CA ARG A 74 -6.60 64.00 -22.88
C ARG A 74 -7.42 63.58 -24.09
N HIS A 75 -8.07 62.41 -24.03
CA HIS A 75 -8.65 61.75 -25.21
C HIS A 75 -10.18 61.66 -25.15
N GLY A 76 -10.78 62.16 -24.07
CA GLY A 76 -12.24 62.21 -23.92
C GLY A 76 -12.84 60.87 -23.56
N VAL A 77 -14.08 60.65 -23.98
CA VAL A 77 -14.92 59.54 -23.53
C VAL A 77 -14.74 58.32 -24.43
N PHE A 78 -14.50 57.17 -23.80
CA PHE A 78 -14.48 55.87 -24.47
C PHE A 78 -15.68 55.04 -23.99
N PRO A 79 -16.55 54.56 -24.91
CA PRO A 79 -17.68 53.74 -24.53
C PRO A 79 -17.21 52.39 -23.97
N GLY A 80 -17.92 51.88 -22.96
CA GLY A 80 -17.74 50.51 -22.50
C GLY A 80 -18.19 49.49 -23.54
N SER A 81 -17.71 48.26 -23.41
CA SER A 81 -18.21 47.14 -24.19
C SER A 81 -19.64 46.75 -23.78
N GLU A 82 -20.33 45.99 -24.63
CA GLU A 82 -21.61 45.38 -24.28
C GLU A 82 -21.52 44.60 -22.96
N ALA A 83 -22.46 44.89 -22.05
CA ALA A 83 -22.44 44.34 -20.70
C ALA A 83 -23.07 42.95 -20.64
N ARG A 84 -22.31 41.99 -20.11
CA ARG A 84 -22.80 40.64 -19.85
C ARG A 84 -23.49 40.59 -18.49
N ARG A 85 -24.79 40.29 -18.50
CA ARG A 85 -25.62 40.23 -17.29
C ARG A 85 -25.72 38.80 -16.78
N HIS A 86 -25.48 38.62 -15.49
CA HIS A 86 -25.66 37.35 -14.79
C HIS A 86 -26.54 37.55 -13.57
N GLN A 87 -27.38 36.56 -13.27
CA GLN A 87 -28.15 36.49 -12.03
C GLN A 87 -27.71 35.25 -11.26
N ALA A 88 -27.33 35.45 -10.00
CA ALA A 88 -26.95 34.38 -9.10
C ALA A 88 -27.88 34.40 -7.89
N HIS A 89 -28.46 33.25 -7.54
CA HIS A 89 -29.29 33.11 -6.33
C HIS A 89 -28.45 33.26 -5.05
N GLN A 90 -27.20 32.80 -5.09
CA GLN A 90 -26.25 32.88 -3.99
C GLN A 90 -24.86 33.20 -4.54
N THR A 91 -24.23 34.26 -4.01
CA THR A 91 -22.87 34.65 -4.41
C THR A 91 -21.79 34.21 -3.41
N PHE A 92 -22.19 33.66 -2.27
CA PHE A 92 -21.31 33.26 -1.18
C PHE A 92 -21.98 32.23 -0.28
N GLY A 93 -21.25 31.18 0.05
CA GLY A 93 -21.63 30.15 1.01
C GLY A 93 -20.41 29.50 1.64
N VAL A 94 -20.62 28.78 2.74
CA VAL A 94 -19.57 28.00 3.42
C VAL A 94 -20.13 26.62 3.80
N ARG A 95 -19.29 25.59 3.75
CA ARG A 95 -19.57 24.24 4.26
C ARG A 95 -18.40 23.78 5.13
N PRO A 96 -18.27 24.35 6.33
CA PRO A 96 -17.06 24.20 7.12
C PRO A 96 -16.82 22.74 7.56
N ILE A 97 -15.55 22.33 7.57
CA ILE A 97 -15.10 21.07 8.15
C ILE A 97 -13.80 21.29 8.92
N ALA A 98 -13.66 20.60 10.05
CA ALA A 98 -12.44 20.64 10.82
C ALA A 98 -11.42 19.68 10.19
N VAL A 99 -10.16 20.09 10.11
CA VAL A 99 -9.07 19.30 9.52
C VAL A 99 -7.89 19.28 10.47
N GLU A 100 -6.91 18.43 10.17
CA GLU A 100 -5.70 18.29 11.00
C GLU A 100 -6.05 17.99 12.47
N ASN A 101 -6.90 16.98 12.68
CA ASN A 101 -7.43 16.55 13.98
C ASN A 101 -7.95 17.72 14.83
N ASN A 102 -8.90 18.46 14.25
CA ASN A 102 -9.60 19.58 14.88
C ASN A 102 -8.74 20.82 15.20
N SER A 103 -7.49 20.91 14.72
CA SER A 103 -6.67 22.11 14.95
C SER A 103 -6.95 23.25 13.96
N ARG A 104 -7.57 22.95 12.81
CA ARG A 104 -7.89 23.95 11.79
C ARG A 104 -9.30 23.80 11.23
N LEU A 105 -9.84 24.91 10.77
CA LEU A 105 -11.05 25.04 9.99
C LEU A 105 -10.70 25.17 8.51
N ASP A 106 -11.32 24.36 7.67
CA ASP A 106 -11.51 24.66 6.25
C ASP A 106 -12.97 25.05 6.03
N ALA A 107 -13.22 26.29 5.61
CA ALA A 107 -14.58 26.80 5.45
C ALA A 107 -15.31 26.26 4.20
N ARG A 108 -14.59 25.60 3.27
CA ARG A 108 -15.12 25.16 1.96
C ARG A 108 -16.00 26.22 1.34
N ARG A 109 -15.38 27.39 1.14
CA ARG A 109 -16.05 28.56 0.62
C ARG A 109 -16.55 28.28 -0.80
N GLN A 110 -17.85 28.48 -1.00
CA GLN A 110 -18.44 28.67 -2.31
C GLN A 110 -18.40 30.16 -2.64
N ASP A 111 -17.85 30.51 -3.80
CA ASP A 111 -17.81 31.87 -4.31
C ASP A 111 -18.16 31.86 -5.79
N TRP A 112 -19.41 32.22 -6.09
CA TRP A 112 -19.97 32.16 -7.44
C TRP A 112 -19.10 32.91 -8.45
N PHE A 113 -18.46 34.01 -8.07
CA PHE A 113 -17.60 34.76 -8.99
C PHE A 113 -16.34 33.96 -9.36
N ALA A 114 -15.70 33.33 -8.38
CA ALA A 114 -14.54 32.47 -8.62
C ALA A 114 -14.93 31.24 -9.45
N ASP A 115 -16.04 30.59 -9.12
CA ASP A 115 -16.54 29.40 -9.82
C ASP A 115 -16.87 29.69 -11.30
N ASN A 116 -17.32 30.90 -11.60
CA ASN A 116 -17.68 31.36 -12.96
C ASN A 116 -16.57 32.19 -13.63
N LYS A 117 -15.36 32.26 -13.05
CA LYS A 117 -14.21 33.02 -13.56
C LYS A 117 -14.53 34.50 -13.82
N ILE A 118 -15.41 35.09 -13.01
CA ILE A 118 -15.67 36.52 -13.03
C ILE A 118 -14.55 37.20 -12.25
N PRO A 119 -13.79 38.15 -12.85
CA PRO A 119 -12.61 38.73 -12.22
C PRO A 119 -13.04 39.74 -11.15
N LEU A 120 -13.40 39.24 -9.98
CA LEU A 120 -13.88 39.99 -8.83
C LEU A 120 -13.14 39.52 -7.57
N LYS A 121 -12.52 40.45 -6.83
CA LYS A 121 -11.77 40.17 -5.60
C LYS A 121 -12.60 40.53 -4.36
N ARG A 122 -12.74 39.58 -3.43
CA ARG A 122 -13.32 39.83 -2.10
C ARG A 122 -12.51 39.13 -1.02
N GLY A 123 -12.25 39.86 0.06
CA GLY A 123 -11.80 39.28 1.32
C GLY A 123 -12.99 38.69 2.08
N TYR A 124 -12.70 37.80 3.02
CA TYR A 124 -13.72 37.18 3.86
C TYR A 124 -13.23 37.14 5.29
N GLN A 125 -14.18 37.21 6.21
CA GLN A 125 -13.91 37.09 7.62
C GLN A 125 -14.83 36.03 8.24
N TRP A 126 -14.39 35.47 9.36
CA TRP A 126 -15.14 34.45 10.07
C TRP A 126 -15.00 34.59 11.59
N GLN A 127 -15.90 33.92 12.30
CA GLN A 127 -15.91 33.78 13.74
C GLN A 127 -16.56 32.44 14.12
N LEU A 128 -16.07 31.84 15.20
CA LEU A 128 -16.76 30.73 15.86
C LEU A 128 -17.80 31.29 16.84
N VAL A 129 -19.06 30.90 16.68
CA VAL A 129 -20.18 31.35 17.53
C VAL A 129 -20.85 30.14 18.19
N GLY A 130 -21.34 30.31 19.42
CA GLY A 130 -21.99 29.22 20.15
C GLY A 130 -23.37 28.88 19.62
N ARG A 131 -24.07 28.00 20.35
CA ARG A 131 -25.48 27.66 20.08
C ARG A 131 -26.40 28.87 20.28
N GLY A 132 -27.32 29.05 19.33
CA GLY A 132 -28.37 30.07 19.35
C GLY A 132 -29.66 29.60 20.01
N SER A 133 -30.81 30.06 19.50
CA SER A 133 -32.15 29.68 19.95
C SER A 133 -32.65 28.40 19.24
N ASP A 134 -33.85 27.94 19.58
CA ASP A 134 -34.48 26.80 18.88
C ASP A 134 -34.88 27.12 17.43
N THR A 135 -35.06 28.40 17.10
CA THR A 135 -35.41 28.87 15.74
C THR A 135 -34.20 29.21 14.88
N ASP A 136 -33.06 29.51 15.50
CA ASP A 136 -31.77 29.71 14.83
C ASP A 136 -30.68 29.02 15.65
N PRO A 137 -30.16 27.87 15.20
CA PRO A 137 -29.24 27.07 16.00
C PRO A 137 -27.90 27.76 16.25
N CYS A 138 -27.62 28.88 15.58
CA CYS A 138 -26.37 29.61 15.66
C CYS A 138 -26.55 30.98 16.33
N ALA A 139 -25.82 31.21 17.41
CA ALA A 139 -25.82 32.50 18.10
C ALA A 139 -25.38 33.64 17.18
N GLU A 140 -25.78 34.86 17.53
CA GLU A 140 -25.32 36.04 16.82
C GLU A 140 -23.80 36.26 17.02
N PRO A 141 -23.06 36.56 15.94
CA PRO A 141 -21.64 36.88 16.04
C PRO A 141 -21.40 38.17 16.83
N ARG A 142 -20.24 38.26 17.47
CA ARG A 142 -19.85 39.41 18.30
C ARG A 142 -18.95 40.36 17.50
N SER A 143 -18.43 41.40 18.17
CA SER A 143 -17.23 42.08 17.67
C SER A 143 -16.03 41.11 17.67
N ASN A 144 -15.03 41.36 16.80
CA ASN A 144 -13.79 40.58 16.59
C ASN A 144 -13.86 39.47 15.52
N TRP A 145 -13.97 39.90 14.26
CA TRP A 145 -13.90 39.03 13.09
C TRP A 145 -12.45 38.71 12.69
N LEU A 146 -12.16 37.45 12.41
CA LEU A 146 -10.85 37.00 11.94
C LEU A 146 -10.85 36.90 10.41
N GLU A 147 -9.72 37.14 9.76
CA GLU A 147 -9.60 36.89 8.32
C GLU A 147 -9.80 35.39 8.01
N LEU A 148 -10.57 35.09 6.96
CA LEU A 148 -10.85 33.74 6.52
C LEU A 148 -9.87 33.32 5.43
N GLY A 149 -8.86 32.54 5.84
CA GLY A 149 -7.91 31.92 4.93
C GLY A 149 -8.41 30.60 4.33
N ALA A 150 -7.54 29.93 3.56
CA ALA A 150 -7.80 28.57 3.07
C ALA A 150 -7.93 27.55 4.21
N ARG A 151 -7.11 27.72 5.26
CA ARG A 151 -7.24 27.03 6.55
C ARG A 151 -7.03 28.03 7.67
N SER A 152 -7.97 28.11 8.59
CA SER A 152 -7.91 29.01 9.73
C SER A 152 -7.66 28.21 11.01
N ALA A 153 -6.81 28.70 11.91
CA ALA A 153 -6.56 28.04 13.19
C ALA A 153 -7.82 28.06 14.07
N LEU A 154 -8.08 26.96 14.76
CA LEU A 154 -9.14 26.85 15.77
C LEU A 154 -8.54 27.01 17.17
N ALA A 155 -9.28 27.63 18.08
CA ALA A 155 -8.85 27.79 19.46
C ALA A 155 -8.85 26.45 20.20
N GLU A 156 -7.95 26.27 21.15
CA GLU A 156 -7.93 25.07 21.99
C GLU A 156 -9.26 24.87 22.74
N GLY A 157 -9.72 23.62 22.87
CA GLY A 157 -10.94 23.28 23.59
C GLY A 157 -12.25 23.60 22.86
N TRP A 158 -12.22 24.11 21.62
CA TRP A 158 -13.44 24.39 20.85
C TRP A 158 -14.31 23.13 20.65
N THR A 159 -13.74 21.93 20.72
CA THR A 159 -14.49 20.69 20.52
C THR A 159 -15.48 20.33 21.65
N SER A 160 -15.52 21.10 22.74
CA SER A 160 -16.32 20.80 23.94
C SER A 160 -17.78 21.25 23.90
N GLY A 161 -18.19 22.01 22.87
CA GLY A 161 -19.51 22.60 22.78
C GLY A 161 -20.16 22.48 21.39
N ALA A 162 -21.41 22.93 21.29
CA ALA A 162 -22.09 23.12 20.02
C ALA A 162 -21.72 24.50 19.44
N TRP A 163 -21.11 24.49 18.27
CA TRP A 163 -20.63 25.70 17.61
C TRP A 163 -21.20 25.84 16.20
N CYS A 164 -21.16 27.06 15.70
CA CYS A 164 -21.35 27.38 14.32
C CYS A 164 -20.18 28.22 13.81
N VAL A 165 -19.90 28.13 12.52
CA VAL A 165 -19.06 29.09 11.81
C VAL A 165 -19.98 30.19 11.27
N ALA A 166 -19.75 31.41 11.75
CA ALA A 166 -20.28 32.61 11.12
C ALA A 166 -19.23 33.13 10.14
N ALA A 167 -19.59 33.34 8.89
CA ALA A 167 -18.70 33.86 7.86
C ALA A 167 -19.37 34.99 7.10
N ARG A 168 -18.59 35.99 6.71
CA ARG A 168 -19.06 37.16 5.97
C ARG A 168 -18.02 37.65 4.98
N PRO A 169 -18.42 38.30 3.89
CA PRO A 169 -17.48 38.99 3.02
C PRO A 169 -17.02 40.29 3.70
N LYS A 170 -15.74 40.64 3.55
CA LYS A 170 -15.14 41.84 4.15
C LYS A 170 -15.59 43.07 3.37
N ARG A 171 -16.22 44.03 4.06
CA ARG A 171 -16.78 45.26 3.50
C ARG A 171 -16.44 46.47 4.37
N ASP A 172 -16.37 47.64 3.76
CA ASP A 172 -16.02 48.89 4.42
C ASP A 172 -17.26 49.69 4.88
N ASP A 173 -18.45 49.39 4.32
CA ASP A 173 -19.69 50.17 4.54
C ASP A 173 -20.63 49.58 5.60
N ASN A 174 -20.71 48.26 5.73
CA ASN A 174 -21.55 47.55 6.71
C ASN A 174 -21.09 46.11 6.91
N ALA A 175 -21.75 45.38 7.81
CA ALA A 175 -21.42 43.98 8.14
C ALA A 175 -21.71 42.97 6.99
N GLY A 176 -22.37 43.38 5.91
CA GLY A 176 -22.73 42.48 4.80
C GLY A 176 -23.71 41.37 5.18
N VAL A 177 -23.81 40.35 4.32
CA VAL A 177 -24.58 39.14 4.60
C VAL A 177 -23.72 38.19 5.44
N ILE A 178 -24.25 37.78 6.59
CA ILE A 178 -23.62 36.81 7.47
C ILE A 178 -24.23 35.44 7.19
N VAL A 179 -23.40 34.47 6.86
CA VAL A 179 -23.78 33.06 6.72
C VAL A 179 -23.37 32.33 7.99
N LYS A 180 -24.33 31.67 8.66
CA LYS A 180 -24.10 30.88 9.87
C LYS A 180 -24.37 29.41 9.54
N VAL A 181 -23.40 28.53 9.81
CA VAL A 181 -23.54 27.09 9.56
C VAL A 181 -23.09 26.30 10.79
N PRO A 182 -23.87 25.31 11.24
CA PRO A 182 -23.45 24.39 12.31
C PRO A 182 -22.09 23.78 12.01
N PHE A 183 -21.24 23.71 13.04
CA PHE A 183 -19.87 23.25 12.92
C PHE A 183 -19.58 22.25 14.05
N LYS A 184 -19.34 21.00 13.64
CA LYS A 184 -19.03 19.90 14.55
C LYS A 184 -17.55 19.50 14.42
N PRO A 185 -16.93 19.00 15.50
CA PRO A 185 -15.62 18.36 15.44
C PRO A 185 -15.62 17.25 14.39
N SER A 186 -14.51 17.14 13.67
CA SER A 186 -14.22 16.02 12.78
C SER A 186 -13.60 14.86 13.56
N ALA A 187 -13.71 13.66 13.01
CA ALA A 187 -13.10 12.48 13.60
C ALA A 187 -11.59 12.71 13.80
N GLU A 188 -11.09 12.41 15.00
CA GLU A 188 -9.67 12.46 15.31
C GLU A 188 -9.04 11.14 14.90
N LEU A 189 -8.40 11.17 13.73
CA LEU A 189 -7.91 9.99 13.03
C LEU A 189 -6.39 9.91 13.07
N PHE A 190 -5.91 8.69 13.24
CA PHE A 190 -4.49 8.33 13.19
C PHE A 190 -4.37 7.10 12.32
N TRP A 191 -3.36 7.04 11.45
CA TRP A 191 -3.18 5.89 10.58
C TRP A 191 -1.70 5.54 10.45
N GLU A 192 -1.43 4.26 10.20
CA GLU A 192 -0.08 3.75 9.97
C GLU A 192 -0.13 2.58 8.98
N SER A 193 0.95 2.43 8.20
CA SER A 193 1.21 1.23 7.40
C SER A 193 2.13 0.31 8.20
N GLN A 194 1.67 -0.89 8.50
CA GLN A 194 2.40 -1.87 9.29
C GLN A 194 2.85 -3.04 8.41
N ASP A 195 4.15 -3.33 8.47
CA ASP A 195 4.76 -4.39 7.69
C ASP A 195 5.07 -5.60 8.56
N TYR A 196 4.69 -6.77 8.06
CA TYR A 196 5.10 -8.06 8.60
C TYR A 196 5.83 -8.87 7.54
N VAL A 197 6.97 -9.41 7.94
CA VAL A 197 7.75 -10.33 7.13
C VAL A 197 7.90 -11.60 7.95
N PRO A 198 7.34 -12.73 7.51
CA PRO A 198 7.50 -13.98 8.23
C PRO A 198 8.98 -14.29 8.47
N PRO A 199 9.34 -14.86 9.63
CA PRO A 199 10.68 -15.36 9.87
C PRO A 199 11.08 -16.39 8.80
N GLU A 200 12.38 -16.40 8.49
CA GLU A 200 12.97 -17.36 7.56
C GLU A 200 13.81 -18.35 8.35
N GLN A 201 13.59 -19.65 8.12
CA GLN A 201 14.44 -20.71 8.63
C GLN A 201 15.21 -21.35 7.47
N THR A 202 16.52 -21.48 7.64
CA THR A 202 17.39 -22.25 6.72
C THR A 202 17.62 -23.63 7.30
N HIS A 203 17.44 -24.69 6.51
CA HIS A 203 17.58 -26.07 6.98
C HIS A 203 18.95 -26.65 6.66
N ALA A 204 19.47 -27.46 7.58
CA ALA A 204 20.62 -28.30 7.30
C ALA A 204 20.30 -29.32 6.20
N THR A 205 21.33 -29.74 5.45
CA THR A 205 21.22 -30.70 4.35
C THR A 205 22.11 -31.91 4.61
N VAL A 206 21.50 -33.08 4.71
CA VAL A 206 22.23 -34.37 4.68
C VAL A 206 22.05 -34.97 3.30
N TYR A 207 23.11 -35.49 2.69
CA TYR A 207 23.01 -36.07 1.35
C TYR A 207 23.73 -37.41 1.23
N LEU A 208 23.28 -38.25 0.31
CA LEU A 208 23.90 -39.53 0.00
C LEU A 208 23.82 -39.84 -1.49
N PHE A 209 24.72 -40.70 -1.95
CA PHE A 209 24.74 -41.17 -3.33
C PHE A 209 24.34 -42.63 -3.43
N LEU A 210 23.51 -42.95 -4.41
CA LEU A 210 23.21 -44.29 -4.89
C LEU A 210 23.84 -44.42 -6.27
N VAL A 211 24.88 -45.25 -6.40
CA VAL A 211 25.62 -45.44 -7.65
C VAL A 211 25.14 -46.70 -8.35
N ASP A 212 24.48 -46.52 -9.49
CA ASP A 212 23.86 -47.59 -10.28
C ASP A 212 24.25 -47.46 -11.76
N LEU A 213 25.52 -47.68 -12.08
CA LEU A 213 26.04 -47.49 -13.42
C LEU A 213 26.19 -48.82 -14.17
N GLN A 214 26.19 -48.74 -15.49
CA GLN A 214 26.55 -49.80 -16.43
C GLN A 214 27.77 -49.35 -17.24
N ILE A 215 28.96 -49.68 -16.75
CA ILE A 215 30.25 -49.33 -17.38
C ILE A 215 31.18 -50.54 -17.26
N SER A 216 31.39 -51.25 -18.37
CA SER A 216 32.12 -52.53 -18.39
C SER A 216 33.60 -52.43 -17.99
N ASN A 217 34.23 -51.25 -18.14
CA ASN A 217 35.60 -51.03 -17.72
C ASN A 217 35.64 -50.49 -16.28
N ALA A 218 36.15 -51.29 -15.34
CA ALA A 218 36.19 -50.95 -13.93
C ALA A 218 36.97 -49.65 -13.62
N GLN A 219 38.10 -49.41 -14.31
CA GLN A 219 38.88 -48.18 -14.12
C GLN A 219 38.10 -46.96 -14.61
N ARG A 220 37.44 -47.07 -15.76
CA ARG A 220 36.58 -46.00 -16.30
C ARG A 220 35.39 -45.75 -15.39
N CYS A 221 34.75 -46.79 -14.88
CA CYS A 221 33.62 -46.63 -13.97
C CYS A 221 34.04 -45.88 -12.70
N LYS A 222 35.16 -46.30 -12.08
CA LYS A 222 35.73 -45.59 -10.92
C LYS A 222 36.01 -44.12 -11.23
N GLN A 223 36.64 -43.82 -12.37
CA GLN A 223 36.87 -42.43 -12.81
C GLN A 223 35.58 -41.63 -12.93
N VAL A 224 34.53 -42.20 -13.51
CA VAL A 224 33.22 -41.56 -13.67
C VAL A 224 32.56 -41.30 -12.33
N THR A 225 32.47 -42.32 -11.47
CA THR A 225 31.89 -42.21 -10.13
C THR A 225 32.65 -41.18 -9.29
N ASP A 226 33.98 -41.27 -9.21
CA ASP A 226 34.82 -40.34 -8.44
C ASP A 226 34.66 -38.90 -8.95
N LYS A 227 34.56 -38.70 -10.26
CA LYS A 227 34.39 -37.37 -10.86
C LYS A 227 33.01 -36.77 -10.58
N ILE A 228 31.93 -37.53 -10.75
CA ILE A 228 30.56 -37.06 -10.51
C ILE A 228 30.36 -36.81 -9.01
N VAL A 229 30.64 -37.82 -8.17
CA VAL A 229 30.51 -37.73 -6.71
C VAL A 229 31.41 -36.63 -6.16
N GLY A 230 32.65 -36.52 -6.63
CA GLY A 230 33.59 -35.47 -6.23
C GLY A 230 33.08 -34.08 -6.60
N THR A 231 32.57 -33.90 -7.82
CA THR A 231 32.04 -32.61 -8.28
C THR A 231 30.79 -32.20 -7.49
N ALA A 232 29.82 -33.09 -7.35
CA ALA A 232 28.59 -32.84 -6.60
C ALA A 232 28.87 -32.61 -5.11
N SER A 233 29.69 -33.46 -4.47
CA SER A 233 30.06 -33.30 -3.05
C SER A 233 30.80 -31.99 -2.81
N ALA A 234 31.76 -31.62 -3.66
CA ALA A 234 32.49 -30.37 -3.52
C ALA A 234 31.54 -29.17 -3.62
N SER A 235 30.60 -29.21 -4.56
CA SER A 235 29.62 -28.14 -4.72
C SER A 235 28.65 -28.03 -3.55
N LEU A 236 28.18 -29.16 -3.00
CA LEU A 236 27.30 -29.19 -1.84
C LEU A 236 28.01 -28.73 -0.56
N ASN A 237 29.21 -29.24 -0.31
CA ASN A 237 29.99 -28.88 0.88
C ASN A 237 30.44 -27.41 0.85
N ALA A 238 30.61 -26.82 -0.34
CA ALA A 238 30.91 -25.39 -0.48
C ALA A 238 29.77 -24.48 0.01
N ARG A 239 28.56 -25.02 0.27
CA ARG A 239 27.41 -24.24 0.79
C ARG A 239 27.48 -24.01 2.31
N GLY A 240 28.41 -24.64 3.02
CA GLY A 240 28.70 -24.37 4.43
C GLY A 240 28.72 -25.62 5.31
N SER A 241 28.97 -25.42 6.60
CA SER A 241 29.06 -26.49 7.62
C SER A 241 27.75 -27.25 7.84
N ASN A 242 26.62 -26.68 7.41
CA ASN A 242 25.29 -27.27 7.57
C ASN A 242 24.95 -28.26 6.45
N VAL A 243 25.92 -28.67 5.63
CA VAL A 243 25.74 -29.63 4.53
C VAL A 243 26.71 -30.78 4.68
N VAL A 244 26.20 -32.01 4.80
CA VAL A 244 27.05 -33.17 5.08
C VAL A 244 26.61 -34.43 4.36
N ARG A 245 27.60 -35.18 3.89
CA ARG A 245 27.42 -36.48 3.26
C ARG A 245 27.24 -37.58 4.30
N ALA A 246 26.12 -38.32 4.23
CA ALA A 246 25.91 -39.55 5.00
C ALA A 246 26.70 -40.72 4.42
N GLY A 247 26.68 -40.91 3.09
CA GLY A 247 27.39 -42.03 2.47
C GLY A 247 27.34 -42.07 0.95
N ILE A 248 28.02 -43.09 0.41
CA ILE A 248 27.96 -43.50 -1.00
C ILE A 248 27.64 -44.99 -0.98
N TYR A 249 26.58 -45.39 -1.68
CA TYR A 249 26.03 -46.73 -1.66
C TYR A 249 25.96 -47.28 -3.07
N THR A 250 26.33 -48.53 -3.20
CA THR A 250 26.20 -49.35 -4.41
C THR A 250 25.17 -50.45 -4.16
N PRO A 251 24.58 -51.04 -5.21
CA PRO A 251 23.69 -52.16 -5.04
C PRO A 251 24.39 -53.32 -4.32
N ILE A 252 23.62 -54.13 -3.61
CA ILE A 252 24.04 -55.39 -3.00
C ILE A 252 23.43 -56.55 -3.78
N SER A 253 24.13 -57.68 -3.79
CA SER A 253 23.64 -58.94 -4.32
C SER A 253 22.41 -59.40 -3.53
N ALA A 254 21.29 -59.66 -4.19
CA ALA A 254 20.09 -60.16 -3.53
C ALA A 254 20.28 -61.56 -2.91
N ASP A 255 21.20 -62.36 -3.46
CA ASP A 255 21.44 -63.73 -3.04
C ASP A 255 22.49 -63.84 -1.92
N THR A 256 23.52 -62.97 -1.94
CA THR A 256 24.66 -63.04 -1.01
C THR A 256 24.75 -61.87 -0.03
N GLY A 257 24.04 -60.76 -0.29
CA GLY A 257 24.12 -59.53 0.49
C GLY A 257 25.40 -58.71 0.27
N ASP A 258 26.33 -59.19 -0.56
CA ASP A 258 27.62 -58.53 -0.81
C ASP A 258 27.46 -57.28 -1.66
N SER A 259 28.26 -56.25 -1.36
CA SER A 259 28.33 -55.03 -2.17
C SER A 259 28.80 -55.34 -3.58
N THR A 260 28.10 -54.79 -4.57
CA THR A 260 28.55 -54.73 -5.96
C THR A 260 29.52 -53.58 -6.18
N ASP A 261 30.09 -53.52 -7.38
CA ASP A 261 30.95 -52.42 -7.84
C ASP A 261 30.18 -51.13 -8.19
N GLY A 262 28.85 -51.19 -8.25
CA GLY A 262 28.00 -50.08 -8.73
C GLY A 262 28.17 -49.78 -10.21
N CYS A 263 28.85 -50.64 -10.97
CA CYS A 263 29.23 -50.46 -12.38
C CYS A 263 28.64 -51.55 -13.29
N THR A 264 28.08 -52.58 -12.68
CA THR A 264 27.42 -53.68 -13.36
C THR A 264 25.97 -53.77 -12.87
N GLN A 265 25.05 -53.16 -13.61
CA GLN A 265 23.62 -53.27 -13.31
C GLN A 265 23.15 -54.70 -13.51
N ARG A 266 22.36 -55.20 -12.55
CA ARG A 266 21.74 -56.52 -12.62
C ARG A 266 20.22 -56.40 -12.59
N ALA A 267 19.54 -57.32 -13.28
CA ALA A 267 18.07 -57.38 -13.27
C ALA A 267 17.49 -57.57 -11.84
N ARG A 268 18.27 -58.19 -10.94
CA ARG A 268 17.98 -58.30 -9.51
C ARG A 268 19.12 -57.68 -8.73
N GLN A 269 18.86 -56.51 -8.16
CA GLN A 269 19.79 -55.80 -7.31
C GLN A 269 19.01 -55.14 -6.18
N ASP A 270 19.62 -55.10 -5.00
CA ASP A 270 19.05 -54.51 -3.79
C ASP A 270 19.89 -53.33 -3.33
N TYR A 271 19.31 -52.45 -2.52
CA TYR A 271 20.07 -51.45 -1.78
C TYR A 271 20.01 -51.73 -0.28
N PRO A 272 21.06 -51.40 0.49
CA PRO A 272 21.08 -51.58 1.94
C PRO A 272 20.26 -50.46 2.64
N VAL A 273 18.95 -50.42 2.39
CA VAL A 273 18.03 -49.34 2.79
C VAL A 273 18.12 -49.05 4.30
N SER A 274 18.12 -50.08 5.15
CA SER A 274 18.21 -49.91 6.61
C SER A 274 19.51 -49.23 7.03
N LYS A 275 20.64 -49.59 6.41
CA LYS A 275 21.94 -48.96 6.69
C LYS A 275 21.96 -47.51 6.23
N MET A 276 21.42 -47.23 5.04
CA MET A 276 21.31 -45.86 4.53
C MET A 276 20.49 -44.98 5.48
N ALA A 277 19.36 -45.49 5.97
CA ALA A 277 18.50 -44.78 6.92
C ALA A 277 19.22 -44.52 8.26
N GLU A 278 19.98 -45.49 8.77
CA GLU A 278 20.78 -45.35 9.99
C GLU A 278 21.89 -44.30 9.83
N ASP A 279 22.65 -44.36 8.73
CA ASP A 279 23.73 -43.40 8.44
C ASP A 279 23.19 -41.97 8.32
N ILE A 280 22.00 -41.78 7.73
CA ILE A 280 21.33 -40.47 7.65
C ILE A 280 20.92 -40.00 9.04
N LYS A 281 20.30 -40.85 9.86
CA LYS A 281 19.92 -40.50 11.23
C LYS A 281 21.15 -40.08 12.04
N ASN A 282 22.24 -40.84 11.94
CA ASN A 282 23.52 -40.50 12.59
C ASN A 282 24.09 -39.17 12.09
N ALA A 283 24.02 -38.89 10.79
CA ALA A 283 24.48 -37.63 10.20
C ALA A 283 23.57 -36.43 10.54
N ALA A 284 22.26 -36.66 10.72
CA ALA A 284 21.27 -35.66 11.07
C ALA A 284 21.27 -35.33 12.56
N ALA A 285 21.64 -36.28 13.43
CA ALA A 285 21.60 -36.13 14.89
C ALA A 285 22.36 -34.90 15.42
N ARG A 286 23.41 -34.44 14.73
CA ARG A 286 24.15 -33.22 15.13
C ARG A 286 23.38 -31.91 14.91
N PHE A 287 22.30 -31.95 14.15
CA PHE A 287 21.44 -30.80 13.86
C PHE A 287 20.17 -30.81 14.72
N ALA A 288 19.96 -31.85 15.54
CA ALA A 288 18.81 -31.91 16.43
C ALA A 288 18.77 -30.70 17.38
N PRO A 289 17.58 -30.13 17.65
CA PRO A 289 16.24 -30.61 17.26
C PRO A 289 15.74 -30.06 15.92
N GLU A 290 16.60 -29.47 15.08
CA GLU A 290 16.18 -28.90 13.80
C GLU A 290 15.85 -29.99 12.79
N ARG A 291 14.83 -29.73 11.97
CA ARG A 291 14.48 -30.59 10.84
C ARG A 291 15.51 -30.44 9.72
N VAL A 292 15.81 -31.54 9.04
CA VAL A 292 16.91 -31.68 8.09
C VAL A 292 16.39 -32.10 6.72
N ARG A 293 16.88 -31.46 5.66
CA ARG A 293 16.63 -31.90 4.29
C ARG A 293 17.56 -33.05 3.93
N VAL A 294 17.01 -34.17 3.47
CA VAL A 294 17.75 -35.38 3.08
C VAL A 294 17.77 -35.49 1.56
N VAL A 295 18.90 -35.16 0.93
CA VAL A 295 19.07 -35.22 -0.53
C VAL A 295 19.58 -36.60 -0.96
N LEU A 296 18.72 -37.38 -1.61
CA LEU A 296 19.04 -38.67 -2.20
C LEU A 296 19.49 -38.48 -3.65
N VAL A 297 20.77 -38.72 -3.95
CA VAL A 297 21.30 -38.58 -5.30
C VAL A 297 21.41 -39.95 -5.96
N TYR A 298 20.59 -40.21 -6.97
CA TYR A 298 20.60 -41.46 -7.73
C TYR A 298 21.32 -41.31 -9.07
N LEU A 299 22.41 -42.06 -9.26
CA LEU A 299 23.25 -42.01 -10.46
C LEU A 299 22.96 -43.24 -11.32
N ASN A 300 22.47 -43.01 -12.54
CA ASN A 300 22.19 -44.10 -13.49
C ASN A 300 22.44 -43.64 -14.94
N ASN A 301 23.28 -44.36 -15.67
CA ASN A 301 23.65 -44.02 -17.06
C ASN A 301 22.90 -44.84 -18.14
N MET A 302 21.92 -45.64 -17.74
CA MET A 302 21.16 -46.52 -18.62
C MET A 302 19.84 -45.86 -19.04
N GLU A 303 19.43 -46.14 -20.28
CA GLU A 303 18.13 -45.71 -20.82
C GLU A 303 17.01 -46.73 -20.55
N LEU A 304 17.29 -47.75 -19.74
CA LEU A 304 16.30 -48.74 -19.34
C LEU A 304 15.57 -48.27 -18.08
N PRO A 305 14.25 -48.54 -17.98
CA PRO A 305 13.51 -48.28 -16.75
C PRO A 305 14.15 -49.05 -15.57
N PRO A 306 14.13 -48.48 -14.34
CA PRO A 306 14.60 -49.22 -13.17
C PRO A 306 13.65 -50.39 -12.92
N SER A 307 14.16 -51.46 -12.30
CA SER A 307 13.30 -52.59 -11.94
C SER A 307 12.24 -52.14 -10.92
N GLU A 308 11.06 -52.75 -10.97
CA GLU A 308 9.99 -52.50 -9.99
C GLU A 308 10.49 -52.69 -8.55
N ARG A 309 11.39 -53.66 -8.36
CA ARG A 309 12.07 -53.91 -7.09
C ARG A 309 12.86 -52.71 -6.58
N LEU A 310 13.64 -52.07 -7.45
CA LEU A 310 14.40 -50.87 -7.09
C LEU A 310 13.47 -49.70 -6.73
N ILE A 311 12.41 -49.51 -7.54
CA ILE A 311 11.41 -48.47 -7.28
C ILE A 311 10.79 -48.66 -5.88
N LEU A 312 10.41 -49.89 -5.54
CA LEU A 312 9.88 -50.22 -4.21
C LEU A 312 10.88 -49.94 -3.08
N GLN A 313 12.18 -50.14 -3.30
CA GLN A 313 13.22 -49.82 -2.31
C GLN A 313 13.43 -48.32 -2.13
N LEU A 314 13.35 -47.54 -3.20
CA LEU A 314 13.40 -46.07 -3.11
C LEU A 314 12.17 -45.53 -2.37
N TYR A 315 10.99 -46.12 -2.60
CA TYR A 315 9.79 -45.80 -1.83
C TYR A 315 9.92 -46.21 -0.36
N ASP A 316 10.43 -47.40 -0.06
CA ASP A 316 10.65 -47.84 1.33
C ASP A 316 11.63 -46.92 2.05
N PHE A 317 12.72 -46.54 1.39
CA PHE A 317 13.66 -45.55 1.90
C PHE A 317 12.99 -44.21 2.20
N ALA A 318 12.23 -43.66 1.25
CA ALA A 318 11.51 -42.39 1.45
C ALA A 318 10.51 -42.50 2.61
N ASN A 319 9.77 -43.61 2.71
CA ASN A 319 8.82 -43.88 3.79
C ASN A 319 9.52 -43.93 5.16
N GLN A 320 10.68 -44.58 5.27
CA GLN A 320 11.45 -44.60 6.52
C GLN A 320 11.93 -43.21 6.94
N MET A 321 12.22 -42.32 5.98
CA MET A 321 12.53 -40.92 6.28
C MET A 321 11.29 -40.17 6.76
N TYR A 322 10.15 -40.31 6.08
CA TYR A 322 8.89 -39.66 6.46
C TYR A 322 8.34 -40.10 7.82
N GLN A 323 8.69 -41.29 8.30
CA GLN A 323 8.35 -41.76 9.65
C GLN A 323 9.14 -41.04 10.77
N THR A 324 10.11 -40.21 10.41
CA THR A 324 10.90 -39.40 11.34
C THR A 324 10.56 -37.92 11.09
N ASP A 325 9.86 -37.26 12.02
CA ASP A 325 9.39 -35.86 11.86
C ASP A 325 10.52 -34.87 11.54
N GLU A 326 11.75 -35.21 11.95
CA GLU A 326 12.97 -34.44 11.76
C GLU A 326 13.57 -34.55 10.35
N LEU A 327 13.16 -35.51 9.52
CA LEU A 327 13.80 -35.78 8.22
C LEU A 327 12.84 -35.54 7.06
N VAL A 328 13.26 -34.72 6.10
CA VAL A 328 12.46 -34.40 4.91
C VAL A 328 13.22 -34.82 3.65
N PRO A 329 12.80 -35.89 2.94
CA PRO A 329 13.50 -36.35 1.75
C PRO A 329 13.40 -35.35 0.59
N TYR A 330 14.38 -35.42 -0.31
CA TYR A 330 14.45 -34.71 -1.59
C TYR A 330 15.27 -35.56 -2.56
N SER A 331 14.71 -35.99 -3.68
CA SER A 331 15.39 -36.86 -4.64
C SER A 331 15.98 -36.08 -5.82
N TRP A 332 17.22 -36.42 -6.16
CA TRP A 332 17.95 -35.88 -7.29
C TRP A 332 18.42 -37.02 -8.19
N LEU A 333 17.87 -37.08 -9.40
CA LEU A 333 18.32 -38.00 -10.45
C LEU A 333 19.49 -37.40 -11.23
N ILE A 334 20.58 -38.15 -11.39
CA ILE A 334 21.61 -37.91 -12.40
C ILE A 334 21.54 -39.08 -13.37
N GLY A 335 20.79 -38.93 -14.47
CA GLY A 335 20.54 -40.05 -15.36
C GLY A 335 19.87 -39.73 -16.67
N SER A 336 19.46 -40.78 -17.40
CA SER A 336 18.83 -40.64 -18.73
C SER A 336 17.44 -39.99 -18.66
N ASN A 337 17.00 -39.40 -19.78
CA ASN A 337 15.66 -38.80 -19.88
C ASN A 337 14.54 -39.84 -19.68
N THR A 338 14.78 -41.11 -20.00
CA THR A 338 13.82 -42.20 -19.79
C THR A 338 13.45 -42.36 -18.31
N LEU A 339 14.40 -42.13 -17.41
CA LEU A 339 14.20 -42.26 -15.96
C LEU A 339 13.45 -41.08 -15.34
N MET A 340 13.45 -39.91 -15.98
CA MET A 340 12.80 -38.70 -15.48
C MET A 340 11.27 -38.86 -15.38
N GLY A 341 10.67 -39.72 -16.22
CA GLY A 341 9.22 -39.94 -16.24
C GLY A 341 8.72 -41.09 -15.36
N LEU A 342 9.60 -41.83 -14.69
CA LEU A 342 9.27 -43.08 -14.00
C LEU A 342 9.13 -42.97 -12.48
N ALA A 343 9.64 -41.89 -11.89
CA ALA A 343 9.50 -41.57 -10.47
C ALA A 343 9.39 -40.04 -10.30
N PRO A 344 8.75 -39.57 -9.21
CA PRO A 344 8.64 -38.14 -8.93
C PRO A 344 9.98 -37.60 -8.41
N TRP A 345 10.90 -37.30 -9.33
CA TRP A 345 12.17 -36.65 -9.00
C TRP A 345 11.96 -35.15 -8.80
N GLU A 346 12.42 -34.60 -7.68
CA GLU A 346 12.35 -33.15 -7.42
C GLU A 346 13.39 -32.38 -8.23
N TRP A 347 14.53 -33.01 -8.52
CA TRP A 347 15.51 -32.47 -9.46
C TRP A 347 16.08 -33.57 -10.35
N SER A 348 16.47 -33.20 -11.56
CA SER A 348 17.12 -34.12 -12.48
C SER A 348 18.20 -33.45 -13.31
N THR A 349 19.26 -34.20 -13.57
CA THR A 349 20.38 -33.81 -14.43
C THR A 349 20.56 -34.89 -15.48
N GLY A 350 20.42 -34.52 -16.75
CA GLY A 350 20.62 -35.44 -17.87
C GLY A 350 22.04 -36.00 -17.91
N TRP A 351 22.15 -37.32 -18.02
CA TRP A 351 23.42 -38.04 -18.13
C TRP A 351 24.22 -37.60 -19.35
N ARG A 352 25.52 -37.35 -19.16
CA ARG A 352 26.48 -36.97 -20.20
C ARG A 352 27.87 -37.52 -19.87
N PRO A 353 28.79 -37.60 -20.85
CA PRO A 353 30.19 -37.92 -20.59
C PRO A 353 30.81 -36.99 -19.56
N ILE A 354 31.68 -37.49 -18.69
CA ILE A 354 32.35 -36.69 -17.65
C ILE A 354 33.36 -35.67 -18.22
N GLU A 355 33.72 -35.82 -19.49
CA GLU A 355 34.53 -34.88 -20.27
C GLU A 355 33.74 -33.64 -20.68
N ASP A 356 32.40 -33.70 -20.65
CA ASP A 356 31.55 -32.57 -20.97
C ASP A 356 31.55 -31.58 -19.80
N GLU A 357 32.17 -30.41 -20.01
CA GLU A 357 32.21 -29.36 -18.99
C GLU A 357 30.82 -28.84 -18.60
N SER A 358 29.85 -28.86 -19.52
CA SER A 358 28.46 -28.46 -19.24
C SER A 358 27.79 -29.42 -18.28
N PHE A 359 28.11 -30.72 -18.34
CA PHE A 359 27.59 -31.71 -17.40
C PHE A 359 28.11 -31.43 -15.99
N LEU A 360 29.41 -31.19 -15.85
CA LEU A 360 29.99 -30.84 -14.56
C LEU A 360 29.48 -29.49 -14.03
N ALA A 361 29.17 -28.54 -14.92
CA ALA A 361 28.54 -27.29 -14.55
C ALA A 361 27.11 -27.51 -14.01
N ASP A 362 26.32 -28.38 -14.65
CA ASP A 362 24.96 -28.70 -14.20
C ASP A 362 24.93 -29.45 -12.86
N LEU A 363 25.92 -30.31 -12.59
CA LEU A 363 26.09 -30.93 -11.27
C LEU A 363 26.36 -29.88 -10.17
N LYS A 364 27.13 -28.83 -10.49
CA LYS A 364 27.39 -27.72 -9.56
C LYS A 364 26.15 -26.82 -9.40
N ALA A 365 25.39 -26.67 -10.47
CA ALA A 365 24.19 -25.85 -10.50
C ALA A 365 23.15 -26.33 -9.48
N PHE A 366 23.04 -27.65 -9.25
CA PHE A 366 22.16 -28.21 -8.22
C PHE A 366 22.36 -27.54 -6.84
N ALA A 367 23.60 -27.52 -6.34
CA ALA A 367 23.89 -26.96 -5.02
C ALA A 367 23.66 -25.44 -4.97
N THR A 368 23.87 -24.76 -6.09
CA THR A 368 23.63 -23.30 -6.20
C THR A 368 22.13 -22.99 -6.17
N TYR A 369 21.32 -23.79 -6.87
CA TYR A 369 19.90 -23.54 -7.02
C TYR A 369 19.05 -24.06 -5.86
N ASN A 370 19.46 -25.16 -5.24
CA ASN A 370 18.63 -25.81 -4.22
C ASN A 370 19.06 -25.49 -2.79
N VAL A 371 20.37 -25.34 -2.53
CA VAL A 371 20.90 -25.26 -1.16
C VAL A 371 21.33 -23.83 -0.81
N PRO A 372 20.94 -23.27 0.36
CA PRO A 372 20.16 -23.92 1.41
C PRO A 372 18.66 -23.96 1.10
N PHE A 373 18.01 -25.04 1.54
CA PHE A 373 16.55 -25.14 1.56
C PHE A 373 16.00 -24.24 2.66
N ARG A 374 14.85 -23.61 2.40
CA ARG A 374 14.30 -22.56 3.25
C ARG A 374 12.84 -22.86 3.60
N THR A 375 12.45 -22.50 4.81
CA THR A 375 11.04 -22.40 5.22
C THR A 375 10.71 -20.96 5.56
N MET A 376 9.56 -20.49 5.09
CA MET A 376 8.93 -19.28 5.57
C MET A 376 8.05 -19.65 6.77
N ASP A 377 8.50 -19.35 7.98
CA ASP A 377 7.88 -19.79 9.22
C ASP A 377 6.60 -19.00 9.50
N HIS A 378 5.50 -19.54 8.97
CA HIS A 378 4.15 -19.11 9.23
C HIS A 378 3.21 -20.26 8.86
N ASP A 379 2.00 -20.20 9.39
CA ASP A 379 0.88 -21.03 9.01
C ASP A 379 -0.38 -20.18 8.83
N ARG A 380 -1.47 -20.82 8.42
CA ARG A 380 -2.79 -20.17 8.27
C ARG A 380 -3.38 -19.64 9.58
N PHE A 381 -2.77 -19.92 10.72
CA PHE A 381 -3.20 -19.49 12.04
C PHE A 381 -2.25 -18.47 12.66
N THR A 382 -1.18 -18.09 11.96
CA THR A 382 -0.19 -17.15 12.45
C THR A 382 -0.85 -15.81 12.65
N GLN A 383 -0.84 -15.37 13.91
CA GLN A 383 -1.44 -14.13 14.35
C GLN A 383 -0.35 -13.07 14.42
N VAL A 384 -0.55 -11.99 13.69
CA VAL A 384 0.37 -10.85 13.67
C VAL A 384 -0.29 -9.68 14.38
N PRO A 385 0.36 -9.11 15.40
CA PRO A 385 -0.23 -8.04 16.19
C PRO A 385 -0.36 -6.76 15.37
N ILE A 386 -1.56 -6.19 15.41
CA ILE A 386 -1.83 -4.85 14.92
C ILE A 386 -1.44 -3.88 16.03
N ARG A 387 -0.47 -3.04 15.73
CA ARG A 387 0.00 -2.02 16.65
C ARG A 387 -0.91 -0.80 16.57
N ARG A 388 -0.94 -0.04 17.65
CA ARG A 388 -1.57 1.29 17.66
C ARG A 388 -0.68 2.26 16.86
N PRO A 389 -1.21 2.99 15.85
CA PRO A 389 -0.50 4.03 15.12
C PRO A 389 0.19 5.04 16.02
N GLU A 390 1.32 5.56 15.55
CA GLU A 390 2.05 6.62 16.23
C GLU A 390 1.15 7.85 16.47
N GLY A 391 1.25 8.43 17.67
CA GLY A 391 0.45 9.59 18.09
C GLY A 391 -0.92 9.25 18.69
N ALA A 392 -1.48 8.07 18.42
CA ALA A 392 -2.70 7.61 19.09
C ALA A 392 -2.40 7.21 20.56
N THR A 393 -3.24 7.65 21.48
CA THR A 393 -3.15 7.42 22.92
C THR A 393 -4.36 6.67 23.50
N ARG A 394 -5.58 6.94 23.03
CA ARG A 394 -6.85 6.42 23.53
C ARG A 394 -7.76 5.99 22.36
N PRO A 395 -7.36 4.95 21.62
CA PRO A 395 -8.14 4.40 20.51
C PRO A 395 -9.52 3.93 20.98
N GLN A 396 -10.58 4.30 20.24
CA GLN A 396 -11.95 3.81 20.47
C GLN A 396 -12.39 2.83 19.38
N PHE A 397 -12.02 3.12 18.13
CA PHE A 397 -12.43 2.37 16.96
C PHE A 397 -11.28 2.27 15.97
N PHE A 398 -11.30 1.26 15.11
CA PHE A 398 -10.34 1.14 14.01
C PHE A 398 -10.99 0.56 12.75
N LYS A 399 -10.29 0.74 11.62
CA LYS A 399 -10.55 0.13 10.32
C LYS A 399 -9.26 -0.43 9.75
N ILE A 400 -9.39 -1.48 8.94
CA ILE A 400 -8.36 -1.88 8.00
C ILE A 400 -8.68 -1.19 6.67
N CYS A 401 -7.81 -0.27 6.26
CA CYS A 401 -8.01 0.55 5.08
C CYS A 401 -7.46 -0.09 3.82
N ASP A 402 -6.39 -0.87 3.96
CA ASP A 402 -5.77 -1.60 2.88
C ASP A 402 -4.98 -2.79 3.46
N ALA A 403 -4.82 -3.84 2.67
CA ALA A 403 -4.02 -5.02 3.02
C ALA A 403 -3.45 -5.66 1.75
N THR A 404 -2.12 -5.82 1.72
CA THR A 404 -1.41 -6.47 0.60
C THR A 404 -0.41 -7.52 1.11
N PRO A 405 -0.61 -8.82 0.82
CA PRO A 405 -1.83 -9.39 0.24
C PRO A 405 -3.03 -9.24 1.19
N GLN A 406 -4.22 -9.59 0.69
CA GLN A 406 -5.45 -9.51 1.48
C GLN A 406 -5.34 -10.39 2.73
N ILE A 407 -5.92 -9.90 3.83
CA ILE A 407 -6.08 -10.66 5.08
C ILE A 407 -7.54 -11.12 5.18
N SER A 408 -7.79 -12.35 5.64
CA SER A 408 -9.17 -12.84 5.76
C SER A 408 -9.83 -12.52 7.09
N HIS A 409 -9.06 -12.54 8.17
CA HIS A 409 -9.58 -12.43 9.53
C HIS A 409 -8.76 -11.49 10.39
N LEU A 410 -9.48 -10.77 11.24
CA LEU A 410 -8.96 -10.11 12.42
C LEU A 410 -9.24 -11.00 13.63
N VAL A 411 -8.33 -11.02 14.59
CA VAL A 411 -8.51 -11.65 15.89
C VAL A 411 -8.59 -10.54 16.93
N ILE A 412 -9.77 -10.33 17.49
CA ILE A 412 -10.05 -9.24 18.44
C ILE A 412 -10.38 -9.88 19.78
N SER A 413 -9.51 -9.72 20.78
CA SER A 413 -9.65 -10.34 22.10
C SER A 413 -9.89 -11.86 22.02
N GLY A 414 -9.20 -12.53 21.09
CA GLY A 414 -9.32 -13.97 20.84
C GLY A 414 -10.47 -14.40 19.91
N LEU A 415 -11.38 -13.50 19.54
CA LEU A 415 -12.47 -13.80 18.60
C LEU A 415 -12.05 -13.50 17.16
N ALA A 416 -12.11 -14.51 16.29
CA ALA A 416 -11.88 -14.33 14.86
C ALA A 416 -13.11 -13.74 14.17
N VAL A 417 -12.94 -12.59 13.52
CA VAL A 417 -13.95 -11.92 12.70
C VAL A 417 -13.42 -11.69 11.30
N ARG A 418 -14.30 -11.77 10.29
CA ARG A 418 -13.89 -11.52 8.91
C ARG A 418 -13.47 -10.05 8.75
N ALA A 419 -12.32 -9.82 8.14
CA ALA A 419 -11.89 -8.47 7.77
C ALA A 419 -12.80 -7.95 6.64
N SER A 420 -13.38 -6.76 6.80
CA SER A 420 -14.41 -6.27 5.86
C SER A 420 -14.40 -4.76 5.57
N GLY A 421 -13.29 -4.06 5.81
CA GLY A 421 -13.21 -2.58 5.68
C GLY A 421 -14.16 -1.81 6.62
N SER A 422 -14.95 -2.54 7.41
CA SER A 422 -15.89 -2.03 8.38
C SER A 422 -15.17 -1.47 9.61
N VAL A 423 -15.93 -0.78 10.44
CA VAL A 423 -15.44 -0.27 11.72
C VAL A 423 -15.54 -1.33 12.79
N TYR A 424 -14.49 -1.45 13.58
CA TYR A 424 -14.41 -2.33 14.74
C TYR A 424 -14.10 -1.51 15.99
N HIS A 425 -14.59 -1.97 17.14
CA HIS A 425 -14.18 -1.41 18.43
C HIS A 425 -12.71 -1.77 18.70
N TRP A 426 -11.96 -0.81 19.23
CA TRP A 426 -10.63 -1.09 19.72
C TRP A 426 -10.72 -1.94 21.01
N PRO A 427 -9.96 -3.04 21.15
CA PRO A 427 -10.13 -3.99 22.26
C PRO A 427 -9.59 -3.50 23.63
N GLY A 428 -9.15 -2.24 23.73
CA GLY A 428 -8.51 -1.71 24.94
C GLY A 428 -7.18 -2.41 25.20
N ASP A 429 -7.10 -3.13 26.32
CA ASP A 429 -5.92 -3.94 26.71
C ASP A 429 -5.95 -5.36 26.09
N GLY A 430 -7.02 -5.73 25.39
CA GLY A 430 -7.11 -7.01 24.69
C GLY A 430 -6.19 -7.09 23.46
N ALA A 431 -5.82 -8.31 23.06
CA ALA A 431 -5.03 -8.54 21.87
C ALA A 431 -5.80 -8.14 20.59
N LEU A 432 -5.09 -7.53 19.65
CA LEU A 432 -5.59 -7.24 18.31
C LEU A 432 -4.57 -7.75 17.29
N ASP A 433 -4.97 -8.76 16.53
CA ASP A 433 -4.10 -9.39 15.54
C ASP A 433 -4.83 -9.54 14.20
N TYR A 434 -4.08 -9.78 13.13
CA TYR A 434 -4.62 -10.32 11.88
C TYR A 434 -4.02 -11.69 11.58
N ARG A 435 -4.76 -12.50 10.83
CA ARG A 435 -4.25 -13.78 10.33
C ARG A 435 -3.58 -13.60 8.99
N VAL A 436 -2.40 -14.19 8.86
CA VAL A 436 -1.60 -14.19 7.64
C VAL A 436 -2.19 -15.19 6.65
N GLU A 437 -2.51 -14.72 5.44
CA GLU A 437 -2.87 -15.58 4.31
C GLU A 437 -1.77 -15.52 3.25
N LEU A 438 -0.67 -16.19 3.55
CA LEU A 438 0.43 -16.38 2.63
C LEU A 438 0.50 -17.84 2.22
N GLU A 439 1.07 -18.09 1.04
CA GLU A 439 1.31 -19.47 0.59
C GLU A 439 2.42 -20.08 1.43
N PRO A 440 2.18 -21.27 2.05
CA PRO A 440 3.20 -21.94 2.83
C PRO A 440 4.38 -22.31 1.92
N GLN A 441 5.58 -21.99 2.38
CA GLN A 441 6.83 -22.37 1.72
C GLN A 441 7.64 -23.17 2.73
N GLU A 442 7.60 -24.49 2.62
CA GLU A 442 8.25 -25.40 3.54
C GLU A 442 9.35 -26.18 2.81
N PHE A 443 10.58 -26.12 3.31
CA PHE A 443 11.77 -26.77 2.69
C PHE A 443 11.96 -26.45 1.21
N VAL A 444 11.50 -25.31 0.71
CA VAL A 444 11.61 -24.99 -0.72
C VAL A 444 13.07 -24.77 -1.13
N ALA A 445 13.37 -25.07 -2.39
CA ALA A 445 14.70 -24.86 -2.97
C ALA A 445 15.10 -23.37 -2.90
N HIS A 446 16.40 -23.11 -2.78
CA HIS A 446 16.92 -21.75 -2.61
C HIS A 446 16.40 -20.74 -3.65
N VAL A 447 16.33 -21.12 -4.94
CA VAL A 447 15.83 -20.23 -6.00
C VAL A 447 14.32 -20.15 -6.13
N GLU A 448 13.60 -21.14 -5.59
CA GLU A 448 12.15 -21.14 -5.56
C GLU A 448 11.61 -20.32 -4.40
N TYR A 449 12.40 -20.18 -3.32
CA TYR A 449 12.05 -19.39 -2.16
C TYR A 449 11.79 -17.93 -2.52
N ARG A 450 10.57 -17.47 -2.24
CA ARG A 450 10.18 -16.07 -2.41
C ARG A 450 9.85 -15.50 -1.06
N ARG A 451 10.67 -14.55 -0.60
CA ARG A 451 10.37 -13.80 0.61
C ARG A 451 9.09 -12.99 0.38
N GLN A 452 8.05 -13.29 1.15
CA GLN A 452 6.77 -12.58 1.11
C GLN A 452 6.69 -11.57 2.24
N ARG A 453 5.81 -10.57 2.08
CA ARG A 453 5.53 -9.55 3.09
C ARG A 453 4.03 -9.29 3.10
N VAL A 454 3.49 -9.00 4.28
CA VAL A 454 2.13 -8.50 4.45
C VAL A 454 2.21 -7.06 4.92
N VAL A 455 1.52 -6.18 4.21
CA VAL A 455 1.39 -4.76 4.55
C VAL A 455 -0.07 -4.50 4.90
N VAL A 456 -0.34 -3.98 6.09
CA VAL A 456 -1.69 -3.62 6.52
C VAL A 456 -1.72 -2.13 6.87
N VAL A 457 -2.65 -1.39 6.27
CA VAL A 457 -2.89 0.01 6.60
C VAL A 457 -4.04 0.07 7.58
N VAL A 458 -3.74 0.55 8.79
CA VAL A 458 -4.70 0.63 9.90
C VAL A 458 -4.99 2.10 10.17
N GLU A 459 -6.27 2.44 10.26
CA GLU A 459 -6.72 3.77 10.68
C GLU A 459 -7.56 3.63 11.94
N ILE A 460 -7.23 4.42 12.95
CA ILE A 460 -7.86 4.45 14.25
C ILE A 460 -8.54 5.80 14.44
N CYS A 461 -9.70 5.76 15.09
CA CYS A 461 -10.35 6.93 15.62
C CYS A 461 -10.34 6.95 17.16
N GLU A 462 -10.01 8.10 17.74
CA GLU A 462 -9.99 8.31 19.19
C GLU A 462 -11.20 9.09 19.71
N ARG A 463 -11.64 10.10 18.95
CA ARG A 463 -12.72 11.02 19.34
C ARG A 463 -13.53 11.43 18.14
N PHE A 464 -14.81 11.74 18.37
CA PHE A 464 -15.75 12.22 17.34
C PHE A 464 -15.85 11.26 16.14
N CYS A 465 -15.85 9.96 16.41
CA CYS A 465 -15.80 8.94 15.37
C CYS A 465 -17.08 8.86 14.51
N ASP A 466 -18.19 9.39 15.01
CA ASP A 466 -19.44 9.66 14.29
C ASP A 466 -19.41 11.03 13.55
N GLY A 467 -18.32 11.77 13.69
CA GLY A 467 -18.07 13.06 13.07
C GLY A 467 -17.65 12.97 11.60
N PRO A 468 -17.68 14.10 10.89
CA PRO A 468 -17.23 14.18 9.51
C PRO A 468 -15.72 13.99 9.43
N TYR A 469 -15.24 13.68 8.25
CA TYR A 469 -13.81 13.63 7.97
C TYR A 469 -13.55 13.91 6.49
N ARG A 470 -12.29 14.18 6.17
CA ARG A 470 -11.82 14.40 4.80
C ARG A 470 -10.77 13.37 4.44
N THR A 471 -10.91 12.77 3.26
CA THR A 471 -9.89 11.90 2.66
C THR A 471 -8.69 12.70 2.15
N ARG A 472 -7.57 12.02 1.91
CA ARG A 472 -6.39 12.63 1.29
C ARG A 472 -6.66 13.18 -0.12
N SER A 473 -7.60 12.59 -0.86
CA SER A 473 -8.09 13.11 -2.14
C SER A 473 -8.91 14.42 -2.02
N GLY A 474 -9.27 14.84 -0.80
CA GLY A 474 -10.05 16.05 -0.56
C GLY A 474 -11.57 15.86 -0.61
N VAL A 475 -12.04 14.62 -0.57
CA VAL A 475 -13.47 14.28 -0.49
C VAL A 475 -13.92 14.31 0.96
N ASP A 476 -15.03 15.01 1.21
CA ASP A 476 -15.62 15.15 2.54
C ASP A 476 -16.72 14.09 2.74
N TYR A 477 -16.71 13.42 3.89
CA TYR A 477 -17.72 12.46 4.34
C TYR A 477 -18.32 12.93 5.66
N ASP A 478 -19.63 12.70 5.85
CA ASP A 478 -20.35 13.28 7.00
C ASP A 478 -20.17 12.49 8.32
N ASN A 479 -19.75 11.23 8.23
CA ASN A 479 -19.58 10.31 9.36
C ASN A 479 -18.48 9.27 9.06
N TRP A 480 -17.42 9.24 9.88
CA TRP A 480 -16.34 8.26 9.72
C TRP A 480 -16.78 6.84 10.05
N GLN A 481 -17.52 6.63 11.15
CA GLN A 481 -18.00 5.33 11.58
C GLN A 481 -18.91 4.61 10.56
N GLN A 482 -19.74 5.36 9.84
CA GLN A 482 -20.70 4.82 8.88
C GLN A 482 -20.12 4.63 7.47
N SER A 483 -18.96 5.25 7.19
CA SER A 483 -18.31 5.16 5.88
C SER A 483 -17.38 3.93 5.83
N GLN A 484 -17.38 3.21 4.71
CA GLN A 484 -16.38 2.17 4.43
C GLN A 484 -15.04 2.75 3.95
N VAL A 485 -14.98 4.06 3.71
CA VAL A 485 -13.78 4.74 3.24
C VAL A 485 -12.94 5.19 4.44
N CYS A 486 -11.62 5.10 4.30
CA CYS A 486 -10.66 5.65 5.26
C CYS A 486 -10.16 7.03 4.82
N GLN A 487 -9.70 7.85 5.76
CA GLN A 487 -9.05 9.13 5.44
C GLN A 487 -7.80 8.94 4.58
N TRP A 488 -7.02 7.88 4.81
CA TRP A 488 -5.79 7.60 4.05
C TRP A 488 -5.99 7.41 2.54
N THR A 489 -7.19 7.02 2.11
CA THR A 489 -7.50 6.69 0.70
C THR A 489 -7.10 7.84 -0.24
N ARG A 490 -6.33 7.48 -1.29
CA ARG A 490 -5.78 8.43 -2.27
C ARG A 490 -6.80 8.98 -3.25
#